data_AF-A0A357AX45-F1
#
_entry.id   AF-A0A357AX45-F1
#
_cell.length_a   1.000
_cell.length_b   1.000
_cell.length_c   1.000
_cell.angle_alpha   90.00
_cell.angle_beta   90.00
_cell.angle_gamma   90.00
#
_symmetry.space_group_name_H-M   'P 1'
#
loop_
_entity.id
_entity.type
_entity.pdbx_description
1 polymer ?
#
loop_
_entity_poly.entity_id
_entity_poly.type
_entity_poly.pdbx_seq_one_letter_code
_entity_poly.pdbx_strand_id
1 'polypeptide(L)'
;MPGCGFESICVHHILDGLRVGLSHFAGLSRAAAIYAVNPGDPPRIYDPQNLLRGHEPRLAEVYLDSQDWRGAPPDGPLVDFIEPAAAHDLSLAGRIGFGGRSRALAYQMWFTEQHP
;
A
#
# COMPACT_ATOMS: atom_id res chain seq x y z
N MET A 1 -2.95 -3.68 -22.77
CA MET A 1 -3.43 -4.95 -22.20
C MET A 1 -2.38 -6.05 -22.45
N PRO A 2 -1.24 -5.93 -21.76
CA PRO A 2 -0.78 -6.99 -20.86
C PRO A 2 -0.25 -6.35 -19.57
N GLY A 3 -0.97 -6.45 -18.45
CA GLY A 3 -0.60 -5.71 -17.23
C GLY A 3 -1.56 -5.89 -16.05
N CYS A 4 -2.16 -7.07 -15.93
CA CYS A 4 -2.98 -7.38 -14.75
C CYS A 4 -2.41 -8.56 -13.96
N GLY A 5 -1.83 -9.56 -14.67
CA GLY A 5 -1.23 -10.73 -14.04
C GLY A 5 0.16 -10.46 -13.46
N PHE A 6 1.05 -9.77 -14.19
CA PHE A 6 2.44 -9.60 -13.78
C PHE A 6 2.57 -8.74 -12.52
N GLU A 7 1.88 -7.61 -12.48
CA GLU A 7 1.86 -6.69 -11.34
C GLU A 7 1.27 -7.36 -10.10
N SER A 8 0.19 -8.13 -10.27
CA SER A 8 -0.41 -8.91 -9.19
C SER A 8 0.56 -9.95 -8.62
N ILE A 9 1.32 -10.63 -9.48
CA ILE A 9 2.36 -11.60 -9.06
C ILE A 9 3.51 -10.89 -8.33
N CYS A 10 3.98 -9.74 -8.82
CA CYS A 10 5.01 -8.97 -8.15
C CYS A 10 4.55 -8.50 -6.77
N VAL A 11 3.34 -7.92 -6.69
CA VAL A 11 2.75 -7.48 -5.41
C VAL A 11 2.58 -8.67 -4.46
N HIS A 12 2.15 -9.83 -4.96
CA HIS A 12 2.05 -11.04 -4.16
C HIS A 12 3.39 -11.47 -3.56
N HIS A 13 4.44 -11.58 -4.37
CA HIS A 13 5.76 -11.99 -3.87
C HIS A 13 6.35 -10.99 -2.87
N ILE A 14 6.19 -9.69 -3.12
CA ILE A 14 6.64 -8.65 -2.19
C ILE A 14 5.85 -8.73 -0.88
N LEU A 15 4.52 -8.86 -0.95
CA LEU A 15 3.67 -8.97 0.24
C LEU A 15 3.99 -10.23 1.05
N ASP A 16 4.16 -11.38 0.41
CA ASP A 16 4.48 -12.63 1.09
C ASP A 16 5.88 -12.59 1.71
N GLY A 17 6.87 -12.03 1.01
CA GLY A 17 8.21 -11.81 1.55
C GLY A 17 8.19 -10.88 2.77
N LEU A 18 7.46 -9.76 2.70
CA LEU A 18 7.26 -8.84 3.83
C LEU A 18 6.60 -9.57 5.01
N ARG A 19 5.52 -10.31 4.75
CA ARG A 19 4.79 -11.07 5.77
C ARG A 19 5.67 -12.10 6.47
N VAL A 20 6.41 -12.91 5.72
CA VAL A 20 7.29 -13.94 6.28
C VAL A 20 8.41 -13.29 7.07
N GLY A 21 9.02 -12.22 6.55
CA GLY A 21 10.05 -11.45 7.24
C GLY A 21 9.55 -10.89 8.57
N LEU A 22 8.44 -10.15 8.56
CA LEU A 22 7.84 -9.60 9.78
C LEU A 22 7.43 -10.72 10.75
N SER A 23 6.86 -11.82 10.23
CA SER A 23 6.41 -12.93 11.06
C SER A 23 7.54 -13.62 11.82
N HIS A 24 8.75 -13.61 11.25
CA HIS A 24 9.93 -14.16 11.89
C HIS A 24 10.39 -13.31 13.09
N PHE A 25 10.17 -12.00 13.08
CA PHE A 25 10.63 -11.09 14.14
C PHE A 25 9.54 -10.72 15.16
N ALA A 26 8.30 -10.60 14.73
CA ALA A 26 7.20 -10.04 15.52
C ALA A 26 6.05 -11.05 15.80
N GLY A 27 6.23 -12.32 15.41
CA GLY A 27 5.16 -13.32 15.44
C GLY A 27 4.17 -13.13 14.29
N LEU A 28 3.11 -13.95 14.22
CA LEU A 28 2.16 -14.00 13.09
C LEU A 28 1.72 -12.60 12.63
N SER A 29 2.33 -12.10 11.56
CA SER A 29 2.12 -10.75 11.04
C SER A 29 1.22 -10.82 9.82
N ARG A 30 0.26 -9.90 9.72
CA ARG A 30 -0.56 -9.74 8.52
C ARG A 30 -0.08 -8.55 7.70
N ALA A 31 -0.28 -8.62 6.39
CA ALA A 31 0.08 -7.56 5.47
C ALA A 31 -1.01 -7.37 4.40
N ALA A 32 -1.20 -6.12 3.99
CA ALA A 32 -2.03 -5.74 2.86
C ALA A 32 -1.36 -4.61 2.07
N ALA A 33 -1.73 -4.44 0.80
CA ALA A 33 -1.19 -3.40 -0.06
C ALA A 33 -2.31 -2.68 -0.84
N ILE A 34 -2.15 -1.38 -1.02
CA ILE A 34 -2.93 -0.57 -1.95
C ILE A 34 -1.95 0.04 -2.95
N TYR A 35 -2.20 -0.12 -4.25
CA TYR A 35 -1.28 0.35 -5.28
C TYR A 35 -1.99 0.87 -6.52
N ALA A 36 -1.34 1.78 -7.24
CA ALA A 36 -1.73 2.24 -8.56
C ALA A 36 -0.49 2.27 -9.45
N VAL A 37 -0.57 1.64 -10.62
CA VAL A 37 0.56 1.51 -11.54
C VAL A 37 0.80 2.83 -12.25
N ASN A 38 -0.25 3.38 -12.88
CA ASN A 38 -0.20 4.68 -13.53
C ASN A 38 -0.90 5.75 -12.66
N PRO A 39 -0.51 7.03 -12.77
CA PRO A 39 -1.11 8.11 -11.98
C PRO A 39 -2.63 8.27 -12.17
N GLY A 40 -3.14 7.91 -13.35
CA GLY A 40 -4.57 7.95 -13.67
C GLY A 40 -5.34 6.68 -13.31
N ASP A 41 -4.66 5.60 -12.92
CA ASP A 41 -5.32 4.34 -12.62
C ASP A 41 -6.14 4.45 -11.32
N PRO A 42 -7.26 3.71 -11.22
CA PRO A 42 -7.93 3.54 -9.94
C PRO A 42 -7.03 2.76 -8.97
N PRO A 43 -7.12 3.03 -7.66
CA PRO A 43 -6.37 2.29 -6.67
C PRO A 43 -6.83 0.84 -6.63
N ARG A 44 -5.86 -0.08 -6.56
CA ARG A 44 -6.10 -1.53 -6.44
C ARG A 44 -5.74 -1.97 -5.04
N ILE A 45 -6.57 -2.85 -4.47
CA ILE A 45 -6.37 -3.38 -3.13
C ILE A 45 -5.96 -4.85 -3.24
N TYR A 46 -4.87 -5.22 -2.58
CA TYR A 46 -4.43 -6.59 -2.40
C TYR A 46 -4.40 -6.91 -0.90
N ASP A 47 -5.45 -7.58 -0.42
CA ASP A 47 -5.64 -7.92 0.99
C ASP A 47 -6.05 -9.38 1.19
N PRO A 48 -5.11 -10.34 1.06
CA PRO A 48 -5.42 -11.76 1.21
C PRO A 48 -5.79 -12.16 2.64
N GLN A 49 -5.51 -11.32 3.64
CA GLN A 49 -5.67 -11.64 5.07
C GLN A 49 -6.81 -10.85 5.73
N ASN A 50 -7.62 -10.17 4.92
CA ASN A 50 -8.72 -9.30 5.37
C ASN A 50 -8.26 -8.31 6.44
N LEU A 51 -7.03 -7.80 6.31
CA LEU A 51 -6.50 -6.79 7.20
C LEU A 51 -7.37 -5.53 7.05
N LEU A 52 -7.54 -5.02 5.84
CA LEU A 52 -8.24 -3.76 5.56
C LEU A 52 -9.76 -3.83 5.75
N ARG A 53 -10.32 -5.03 5.97
CA ARG A 53 -11.74 -5.22 6.23
C ARG A 53 -12.18 -4.49 7.50
N GLY A 54 -13.34 -3.83 7.44
CA GLY A 54 -13.87 -2.99 8.52
C GLY A 54 -13.37 -1.53 8.49
N HIS A 55 -12.46 -1.20 7.58
CA HIS A 55 -11.96 0.17 7.37
C HIS A 55 -12.43 0.79 6.05
N GLU A 56 -13.44 0.21 5.42
CA GLU A 56 -13.99 0.65 4.14
C GLU A 56 -14.38 2.13 4.14
N PRO A 57 -15.01 2.71 5.19
CA PRO A 57 -15.35 4.14 5.20
C PRO A 57 -14.12 5.03 5.11
N ARG A 58 -13.06 4.73 5.87
CA ARG A 58 -11.82 5.51 5.87
C ARG A 58 -11.06 5.37 4.55
N LEU A 59 -11.08 4.16 3.98
CA LEU A 59 -10.50 3.94 2.65
C LEU A 59 -11.28 4.69 1.57
N ALA A 60 -12.60 4.77 1.66
CA ALA A 60 -13.42 5.55 0.74
C ALA A 60 -13.08 7.05 0.83
N GLU A 61 -13.01 7.61 2.05
CA GLU A 61 -12.61 9.01 2.27
C GLU A 61 -11.26 9.33 1.61
N VAL A 62 -10.27 8.46 1.80
CA VAL A 62 -8.90 8.71 1.32
C VAL A 62 -8.76 8.46 -0.18
N TYR A 63 -9.38 7.41 -0.72
CA TYR A 63 -9.10 6.94 -2.07
C TYR A 63 -10.20 7.21 -3.11
N LEU A 64 -11.44 7.39 -2.67
CA LEU A 64 -12.60 7.63 -3.54
C LEU A 64 -13.07 9.08 -3.48
N ASP A 65 -13.12 9.67 -2.28
CA ASP A 65 -13.63 11.03 -2.08
C ASP A 65 -12.55 12.10 -2.36
N SER A 66 -11.28 11.71 -2.32
CA SER A 66 -10.14 12.58 -2.65
C SER A 66 -9.20 11.95 -3.68
N GLN A 67 -8.50 12.79 -4.43
CA GLN A 67 -7.41 12.43 -5.33
C GLN A 67 -6.02 12.78 -4.77
N ASP A 68 -5.95 13.37 -3.57
CA ASP A 68 -4.72 13.91 -2.98
C ASP A 68 -3.65 12.85 -2.74
N TRP A 69 -4.07 11.60 -2.50
CA TRP A 69 -3.17 10.45 -2.34
C TRP A 69 -2.26 10.22 -3.56
N ARG A 70 -2.68 10.65 -4.77
CA ARG A 70 -1.86 10.54 -5.99
C ARG A 70 -0.55 11.32 -5.86
N GLY A 71 -0.59 12.48 -5.21
CA GLY A 71 0.56 13.37 -5.07
C GLY A 71 1.18 13.82 -6.39
N ALA A 72 2.34 14.47 -6.31
CA ALA A 72 3.13 14.80 -7.48
C ALA A 72 3.81 13.54 -8.06
N PRO A 73 4.00 13.47 -9.39
CA PRO A 73 4.82 12.42 -9.98
C PRO A 73 6.26 12.51 -9.44
N PRO A 74 6.94 11.37 -9.23
CA PRO A 74 8.31 11.37 -8.74
C PRO A 74 9.26 12.02 -9.74
N ASP A 75 10.14 12.90 -9.25
CA ASP A 75 11.08 13.69 -10.07
C ASP A 75 12.32 12.89 -10.52
N GLY A 76 12.44 11.60 -10.14
CA GLY A 76 13.61 10.76 -10.42
C GLY A 76 13.31 9.27 -10.61
N PRO A 77 14.36 8.46 -10.91
CA PRO A 77 14.24 7.00 -11.04
C PRO A 77 14.18 6.28 -9.68
N LEU A 78 14.47 6.98 -8.59
CA LEU A 78 14.44 6.45 -7.23
C LEU A 78 13.01 6.39 -6.69
N VAL A 79 12.83 5.60 -5.64
CA VAL A 79 11.56 5.52 -4.93
C VAL A 79 11.46 6.73 -3.99
N ASP A 80 10.43 7.54 -4.18
CA ASP A 80 10.07 8.61 -3.26
C ASP A 80 9.19 8.02 -2.16
N PHE A 81 9.72 7.97 -0.94
CA PHE A 81 8.97 7.45 0.21
C PHE A 81 7.87 8.41 0.62
N ILE A 82 6.68 7.87 0.90
CA ILE A 82 5.58 8.65 1.46
C ILE A 82 5.78 8.64 2.97
N GLU A 83 6.16 9.79 3.52
CA GLU A 83 6.33 9.92 4.97
C GLU A 83 5.04 9.54 5.70
N PRO A 84 5.11 8.86 6.85
CA PRO A 84 3.93 8.49 7.63
C PRO A 84 3.02 9.68 7.97
N ALA A 85 3.59 10.87 8.17
CA ALA A 85 2.85 12.12 8.40
C ALA A 85 2.13 12.64 7.14
N ALA A 86 2.67 12.37 5.95
CA ALA A 86 2.09 12.72 4.65
C ALA A 86 1.15 11.63 4.11
N ALA A 87 1.21 10.42 4.66
CA ALA A 87 0.39 9.25 4.31
C ALA A 87 -1.09 9.38 4.71
N HIS A 88 -1.62 10.60 4.84
CA HIS A 88 -3.03 10.89 5.07
C HIS A 88 -3.60 10.21 6.31
N ASP A 89 -2.91 10.30 7.46
CA ASP A 89 -3.43 9.81 8.76
C ASP A 89 -4.24 8.50 8.62
N LEU A 90 -3.69 7.60 7.79
CA LEU A 90 -4.19 6.25 7.53
C LEU A 90 -3.78 5.35 8.70
N SER A 91 -3.74 5.92 9.92
CA SER A 91 -3.57 5.22 11.18
C SER A 91 -4.85 4.42 11.44
N LEU A 92 -5.04 3.39 10.64
CA LEU A 92 -6.11 2.43 10.75
C LEU A 92 -5.91 1.66 12.07
N ALA A 93 -6.38 2.24 13.18
CA ALA A 93 -6.47 1.63 14.51
C ALA A 93 -5.29 0.71 14.89
N GLY A 94 -4.07 1.25 14.99
CA GLY A 94 -2.88 0.48 15.41
C GLY A 94 -2.18 -0.28 14.28
N ARG A 95 -2.29 0.20 13.04
CA ARG A 95 -1.58 -0.35 11.88
C ARG A 95 -0.52 0.60 11.38
N ILE A 96 0.60 0.03 10.99
CA ILE A 96 1.72 0.75 10.40
C ILE A 96 1.47 0.81 8.89
N GLY A 97 1.36 2.02 8.37
CA GLY A 97 1.33 2.30 6.93
C GLY A 97 2.69 2.79 6.46
N PHE A 98 3.24 2.16 5.42
CA PHE A 98 4.46 2.61 4.77
C PHE A 98 4.28 2.66 3.26
N GLY A 99 4.44 3.85 2.68
CA GLY A 99 4.15 4.10 1.28
C GLY A 99 5.35 4.61 0.50
N GLY A 100 5.20 4.57 -0.82
CA GLY A 100 6.19 5.12 -1.73
C GLY A 100 5.61 5.34 -3.13
N ARG A 101 6.37 6.05 -3.97
CA ARG A 101 6.06 6.33 -5.36
C ARG A 101 7.31 6.12 -6.22
N SER A 102 7.15 5.68 -7.45
CA SER A 102 8.24 5.56 -8.42
C SER A 102 7.70 5.67 -9.85
N ARG A 103 8.58 5.82 -10.85
CA ARG A 103 8.15 5.81 -12.26
C ARG A 103 7.48 4.49 -12.70
N ALA A 104 7.84 3.37 -12.08
CA ALA A 104 7.27 2.06 -12.40
C ALA A 104 5.95 1.79 -11.66
N LEU A 105 5.72 2.51 -10.56
CA LEU A 105 4.54 2.35 -9.72
C LEU A 105 4.19 3.70 -9.11
N ALA A 106 3.21 4.37 -9.72
CA ALA A 106 2.83 5.74 -9.36
C ALA A 106 2.44 5.88 -7.89
N TYR A 107 1.86 4.83 -7.30
CA TYR A 107 1.52 4.80 -5.89
C TYR A 107 1.60 3.39 -5.32
N GLN A 108 2.17 3.26 -4.13
CA GLN A 108 2.04 2.08 -3.28
C GLN A 108 1.94 2.47 -1.81
N MET A 109 1.12 1.74 -1.08
CA MET A 109 0.98 1.84 0.37
C MET A 109 0.86 0.43 0.93
N TRP A 110 1.75 0.09 1.85
CA TRP A 110 1.81 -1.22 2.50
C TRP A 110 1.35 -1.06 3.95
N PHE A 111 0.54 -2.01 4.40
CA PHE A 111 -0.03 -2.00 5.75
C PHE A 111 0.36 -3.27 6.48
N THR A 112 0.70 -3.12 7.75
CA THR A 112 0.90 -4.24 8.68
C THR A 112 0.40 -3.88 10.08
N GLU A 113 0.26 -4.88 10.94
CA GLU A 113 -0.15 -4.68 12.33
C GLU A 113 1.03 -4.18 13.16
N GLN A 114 0.77 -3.28 14.10
CA GLN A 114 1.76 -2.92 15.09
C GLN A 114 1.83 -4.02 16.14
N HIS A 115 2.99 -4.67 16.23
CA HIS A 115 3.27 -5.65 17.28
C HIS A 115 3.90 -4.93 18.50
N PRO A 116 3.49 -5.29 19.74
CA PRO A 116 4.07 -4.73 20.96
C PRO A 116 5.49 -5.23 21.26
#